data_AF-A0A2V7P015-F1
#
_entry.id   AF-A0A2V7P015-F1
#
_cell.length_a   1.000
_cell.length_b   1.000
_cell.length_c   1.000
_cell.angle_alpha   90.00
_cell.angle_beta   90.00
_cell.angle_gamma   90.00
#
_symmetry.space_group_name_H-M   'P 1'
#
loop_
_entity.id
_entity.type
_entity.pdbx_description
1 polymer ?
#
loop_
_entity_poly.entity_id
_entity_poly.type
_entity_poly.pdbx_seq_one_letter_code
_entity_poly.pdbx_strand_id
1 'polypeptide(L)'
;MLTREISASDRALQLDSTGVDAWLTRASASEDVDPTSRGPALRAIHRALALDSLNAEAWDQLAMAFEETGSRDSAGAAWHRAIALDPGFVRAKAFLAIHYWWWRAYDSAAAWADSAVATDPLYGLGRVIAGQAALSRGRRDEAESQLGAARRLPTGPGSNGLSGFVSLAAAAGDTFGARRLVAEAEARTDFAAPDNHSAVNIAAAYAVLGDVDRALAWLERYRPARDLHFQLHLRLDPPLDPLRREPRFQALLLKGPLFRAPPEAPLKNAAATR
;
A
#
# COMPACT_ATOMS: atom_id res chain seq x y z
N MET A 1 4.11 6.67 22.91
CA MET A 1 2.65 6.46 22.75
C MET A 1 2.36 4.97 22.60
N LEU A 2 3.07 4.28 21.70
CA LEU A 2 2.99 2.84 21.41
C LEU A 2 3.02 1.89 22.63
N THR A 3 3.91 2.11 23.60
CA THR A 3 3.95 1.30 24.84
C THR A 3 2.66 1.42 25.67
N ARG A 4 1.92 2.52 25.54
CA ARG A 4 0.65 2.73 26.26
C ARG A 4 -0.51 1.96 25.61
N GLU A 5 -0.52 1.80 24.29
CA GLU A 5 -1.58 1.06 23.56
C GLU A 5 -1.46 -0.46 23.79
N ILE A 6 -0.24 -1.01 23.74
CA ILE A 6 -0.02 -2.39 24.20
C ILE A 6 -0.40 -2.53 25.67
N SER A 7 0.05 -1.62 26.54
CA SER A 7 -0.31 -1.69 27.96
C SER A 7 -1.82 -1.58 28.22
N ALA A 8 -2.55 -0.81 27.41
CA ALA A 8 -3.99 -0.64 27.53
C ALA A 8 -4.74 -1.87 27.04
N SER A 9 -4.36 -2.42 25.88
CA SER A 9 -4.91 -3.69 25.39
C SER A 9 -4.58 -4.86 26.33
N ASP A 10 -3.38 -4.92 26.89
CA ASP A 10 -3.00 -5.91 27.92
C ASP A 10 -3.91 -5.84 29.15
N ARG A 11 -4.17 -4.64 29.67
CA ARG A 11 -5.09 -4.45 30.81
C ARG A 11 -6.53 -4.81 30.44
N ALA A 12 -7.00 -4.41 29.27
CA ALA A 12 -8.33 -4.77 28.79
C ALA A 12 -8.47 -6.30 28.72
N LEU A 13 -7.46 -7.01 28.22
CA LEU A 13 -7.45 -8.47 28.13
C LEU A 13 -7.29 -9.19 29.48
N GLN A 14 -6.68 -8.53 30.48
CA GLN A 14 -6.67 -9.03 31.87
C GLN A 14 -8.05 -8.94 32.52
N LEU A 15 -8.81 -7.89 32.20
CA LEU A 15 -10.18 -7.71 32.70
C LEU A 15 -11.18 -8.60 31.96
N ASP A 16 -11.05 -8.67 30.64
CA ASP A 16 -11.87 -9.48 29.75
C ASP A 16 -11.06 -10.03 28.58
N SER A 17 -10.71 -11.31 28.66
CA SER A 17 -9.96 -12.01 27.61
C SER A 17 -10.80 -12.39 26.37
N THR A 18 -12.10 -12.08 26.37
CA THR A 18 -13.05 -12.39 25.30
C THR A 18 -13.38 -11.18 24.40
N GLY A 19 -12.87 -9.98 24.74
CA GLY A 19 -13.04 -8.79 23.92
C GLY A 19 -12.30 -8.87 22.59
N VAL A 20 -13.03 -9.04 21.48
CA VAL A 20 -12.49 -9.10 20.11
C VAL A 20 -11.69 -7.84 19.77
N ASP A 21 -12.25 -6.66 20.05
CA ASP A 21 -11.60 -5.36 19.76
C ASP A 21 -10.30 -5.17 20.55
N ALA A 22 -10.21 -5.72 21.77
CA ALA A 22 -8.99 -5.67 22.56
C ALA A 22 -7.87 -6.54 21.94
N TRP A 23 -8.22 -7.70 21.37
CA TRP A 23 -7.28 -8.52 20.62
C TRP A 23 -6.85 -7.88 19.30
N LEU A 24 -7.76 -7.22 18.58
CA LEU A 24 -7.42 -6.48 17.36
C LEU A 24 -6.55 -5.26 17.66
N THR A 25 -6.87 -4.51 18.72
CA THR A 25 -6.03 -3.40 19.20
C THR A 25 -4.63 -3.89 19.58
N ARG A 26 -4.55 -5.05 20.26
CA ARG A 26 -3.26 -5.68 20.57
C ARG A 26 -2.47 -6.03 19.31
N ALA A 27 -3.14 -6.51 18.27
CA ALA A 27 -2.51 -6.85 17.01
C ALA A 27 -1.85 -5.61 16.39
N SER A 28 -2.63 -4.55 16.14
CA SER A 28 -2.12 -3.29 15.57
C SER A 28 -0.99 -2.69 16.43
N ALA A 29 -1.19 -2.62 17.75
CA ALA A 29 -0.17 -2.06 18.64
C ALA A 29 1.13 -2.89 18.65
N SER A 30 1.05 -4.20 18.41
CA SER A 30 2.24 -5.05 18.29
C SER A 30 3.02 -4.78 17.01
N GLU A 31 2.33 -4.47 15.91
CA GLU A 31 2.95 -4.09 14.62
C GLU A 31 3.67 -2.75 14.75
N ASP A 32 3.09 -1.79 15.46
CA ASP A 32 3.75 -0.50 15.68
C ASP A 32 4.99 -0.61 16.59
N VAL A 33 4.95 -1.50 17.59
CA VAL A 33 6.08 -1.71 18.50
C VAL A 33 7.22 -2.49 17.83
N ASP A 34 6.89 -3.51 17.05
CA ASP A 34 7.87 -4.24 16.24
C ASP A 34 7.38 -4.36 14.79
N PRO A 35 7.65 -3.35 13.95
CA PRO A 35 7.23 -3.36 12.55
C PRO A 35 7.98 -4.41 11.73
N THR A 36 8.97 -5.09 12.30
CA THR A 36 9.80 -6.11 11.63
C THR A 36 9.26 -7.52 11.80
N SER A 37 8.17 -7.70 12.57
CA SER A 37 7.57 -9.00 12.86
C SER A 37 6.04 -8.93 12.87
N ARG A 38 5.39 -9.93 12.26
CA ARG A 38 3.92 -10.12 12.35
C ARG A 38 3.50 -11.23 13.30
N GLY A 39 4.45 -11.91 13.95
CA GLY A 39 4.16 -13.04 14.84
C GLY A 39 3.19 -12.71 15.98
N PRO A 40 3.44 -11.65 16.79
CA PRO A 40 2.52 -11.24 17.84
C PRO A 40 1.15 -10.80 17.31
N ALA A 41 1.12 -10.06 16.20
CA ALA A 41 -0.10 -9.59 15.57
C ALA A 41 -0.98 -10.75 15.08
N LEU A 42 -0.40 -11.68 14.32
CA LEU A 42 -1.08 -12.89 13.85
C LEU A 42 -1.68 -13.72 14.98
N ARG A 43 -0.96 -13.88 16.11
CA ARG A 43 -1.51 -14.58 17.29
C ARG A 43 -2.73 -13.87 17.86
N ALA A 44 -2.68 -12.54 17.97
CA ALA A 44 -3.78 -11.75 18.49
C ALA A 44 -4.99 -11.77 17.53
N ILE A 45 -4.77 -11.63 16.22
CA ILE A 45 -5.81 -11.73 15.19
C ILE A 45 -6.46 -13.11 15.18
N HIS A 46 -5.68 -14.19 15.26
CA HIS A 46 -6.23 -15.55 15.35
C HIS A 46 -7.04 -15.74 16.63
N ARG A 47 -6.65 -15.12 17.74
CA ARG A 47 -7.43 -15.16 18.97
C ARG A 47 -8.75 -14.39 18.81
N ALA A 48 -8.74 -13.22 18.17
CA ALA A 48 -9.94 -12.47 17.82
C ALA A 48 -10.90 -13.31 16.96
N LEU A 49 -10.39 -13.96 15.91
CA LEU A 49 -11.18 -14.82 15.01
C LEU A 49 -11.69 -16.11 15.68
N ALA A 50 -10.98 -16.63 16.69
CA ALA A 50 -11.45 -17.76 17.49
C ALA A 50 -12.61 -17.36 18.42
N LEU A 51 -12.70 -16.08 18.80
CA LEU A 51 -13.80 -15.53 19.59
C LEU A 51 -14.98 -15.13 18.70
N ASP A 52 -14.70 -14.50 17.56
CA ASP A 52 -15.68 -14.13 16.54
C ASP A 52 -15.12 -14.33 15.13
N SER A 53 -15.51 -15.46 14.52
CA SER A 53 -15.11 -15.80 13.15
C SER A 53 -15.82 -14.98 12.05
N LEU A 54 -16.82 -14.18 12.43
CA LEU A 54 -17.61 -13.33 11.54
C LEU A 54 -17.18 -11.86 11.59
N ASN A 55 -16.15 -11.52 12.38
CA ASN A 55 -15.62 -10.17 12.45
C ASN A 55 -14.85 -9.81 11.16
N ALA A 56 -15.43 -8.94 10.33
CA ALA A 56 -14.83 -8.55 9.06
C ALA A 56 -13.50 -7.81 9.22
N GLU A 57 -13.34 -7.00 10.27
CA GLU A 57 -12.10 -6.27 10.56
C GLU A 57 -10.94 -7.21 10.91
N ALA A 58 -11.20 -8.26 11.68
CA ALA A 58 -10.20 -9.28 11.99
C ALA A 58 -9.70 -9.99 10.73
N TRP A 59 -10.58 -10.26 9.76
CA TRP A 59 -10.20 -10.82 8.46
C TRP A 59 -9.39 -9.83 7.60
N ASP A 60 -9.72 -8.53 7.63
CA ASP A 60 -8.93 -7.51 6.93
C ASP A 60 -7.52 -7.35 7.53
N GLN A 61 -7.39 -7.31 8.86
CA GLN A 61 -6.07 -7.29 9.52
C GLN A 61 -5.28 -8.56 9.24
N LEU A 62 -5.95 -9.73 9.23
CA LEU A 62 -5.30 -10.99 8.85
C LEU A 62 -4.77 -10.95 7.42
N ALA A 63 -5.54 -10.37 6.49
CA ALA A 63 -5.15 -10.22 5.11
C ALA A 63 -3.89 -9.36 4.95
N MET A 64 -3.84 -8.21 5.63
CA MET A 64 -2.65 -7.36 5.64
C MET A 64 -1.42 -8.09 6.19
N ALA A 65 -1.55 -8.75 7.35
CA ALA A 65 -0.45 -9.50 7.94
C ALA A 65 0.04 -10.66 7.05
N PHE A 66 -0.88 -11.32 6.32
CA PHE A 66 -0.50 -12.30 5.30
C PHE A 66 0.23 -11.67 4.12
N GLU A 67 -0.21 -10.51 3.65
CA GLU A 67 0.43 -9.81 2.53
C GLU A 67 1.87 -9.42 2.88
N GLU A 68 2.08 -8.82 4.06
CA GLU A 68 3.38 -8.37 4.56
C GLU A 68 4.35 -9.52 4.89
N THR A 69 3.81 -10.71 5.12
CA THR A 69 4.59 -11.96 5.30
C THR A 69 4.74 -12.76 4.01
N GLY A 70 4.26 -12.24 2.86
CA GLY A 70 4.39 -12.87 1.55
C GLY A 70 3.43 -14.02 1.27
N SER A 71 2.43 -14.22 2.13
CA SER A 71 1.38 -15.23 1.97
C SER A 71 0.25 -14.71 1.06
N ARG A 72 0.60 -14.37 -0.19
CA ARG A 72 -0.28 -13.73 -1.19
C ARG A 72 -1.68 -14.36 -1.28
N ASP A 73 -1.76 -15.67 -1.51
CA ASP A 73 -3.06 -16.31 -1.77
C ASP A 73 -3.95 -16.26 -0.52
N SER A 74 -3.34 -16.42 0.66
CA SER A 74 -4.03 -16.29 1.95
C SER A 74 -4.50 -14.86 2.20
N ALA A 75 -3.71 -13.85 1.81
CA ALA A 75 -4.08 -12.44 1.93
C ALA A 75 -5.32 -12.12 1.08
N GLY A 76 -5.29 -12.48 -0.21
CA GLY A 76 -6.44 -12.32 -1.10
C GLY A 76 -7.69 -13.03 -0.56
N ALA A 77 -7.55 -14.27 -0.11
CA ALA A 77 -8.66 -15.03 0.46
C ALA A 77 -9.24 -14.38 1.73
N ALA A 78 -8.40 -13.84 2.61
CA ALA A 78 -8.82 -13.16 3.82
C ALA A 78 -9.57 -11.85 3.52
N TRP A 79 -9.12 -11.04 2.54
CA TRP A 79 -9.89 -9.86 2.11
C TRP A 79 -11.23 -10.23 1.46
N HIS A 80 -11.27 -11.26 0.61
CA HIS A 80 -12.54 -11.78 0.08
C HIS A 80 -13.48 -12.19 1.21
N ARG A 81 -12.95 -12.82 2.27
CA ARG A 81 -13.74 -13.20 3.45
C ARG A 81 -14.26 -11.98 4.21
N ALA A 82 -13.43 -10.97 4.44
CA ALA A 82 -13.83 -9.71 5.06
C ALA A 82 -14.98 -9.04 4.28
N ILE A 83 -14.87 -8.96 2.96
CA ILE A 83 -15.89 -8.37 2.08
C ILE A 83 -17.17 -9.22 2.02
N ALA A 84 -17.06 -10.55 2.10
CA ALA A 84 -18.23 -11.42 2.16
C ALA A 84 -19.02 -11.27 3.47
N LEU A 85 -18.33 -10.94 4.56
CA LEU A 85 -18.94 -10.69 5.87
C LEU A 85 -19.55 -9.29 5.96
N ASP A 86 -18.85 -8.29 5.42
CA ASP A 86 -19.32 -6.92 5.29
C ASP A 86 -19.09 -6.39 3.86
N PRO A 87 -20.11 -6.48 2.98
CA PRO A 87 -20.04 -5.92 1.63
C PRO A 87 -19.87 -4.40 1.60
N GLY A 88 -20.10 -3.69 2.71
CA GLY A 88 -19.89 -2.24 2.84
C GLY A 88 -18.46 -1.87 3.24
N PHE A 89 -17.58 -2.85 3.52
CA PHE A 89 -16.25 -2.60 4.04
C PHE A 89 -15.30 -2.02 2.99
N VAL A 90 -15.38 -0.71 2.77
CA VAL A 90 -14.64 -0.02 1.70
C VAL A 90 -13.12 -0.19 1.79
N ARG A 91 -12.58 -0.23 3.02
CA ARG A 91 -11.15 -0.44 3.27
C ARG A 91 -10.66 -1.77 2.69
N ALA A 92 -11.36 -2.86 3.00
CA ALA A 92 -11.01 -4.20 2.49
C ALA A 92 -11.07 -4.26 0.96
N LYS A 93 -12.06 -3.60 0.33
CA LYS A 93 -12.15 -3.51 -1.14
C LYS A 93 -10.96 -2.77 -1.76
N ALA A 94 -10.58 -1.63 -1.17
CA ALA A 94 -9.45 -0.85 -1.66
C ALA A 94 -8.12 -1.61 -1.50
N PHE A 95 -7.91 -2.29 -0.36
CA PHE A 95 -6.71 -3.10 -0.18
C PHE A 95 -6.69 -4.36 -1.04
N LEU A 96 -7.83 -4.99 -1.31
CA LEU A 96 -7.91 -6.07 -2.29
C LEU A 96 -7.58 -5.57 -3.71
N ALA A 97 -7.96 -4.34 -4.05
CA ALA A 97 -7.54 -3.71 -5.29
C ALA A 97 -6.02 -3.49 -5.35
N ILE A 98 -5.43 -2.99 -4.26
CA ILE A 98 -3.97 -2.80 -4.12
C ILE A 98 -3.25 -4.14 -4.24
N HIS A 99 -3.74 -5.18 -3.57
CA HIS A 99 -3.24 -6.56 -3.71
C HIS A 99 -3.16 -6.97 -5.17
N TYR A 100 -4.26 -6.91 -5.91
CA TYR A 100 -4.24 -7.29 -7.32
C TYR A 100 -3.32 -6.39 -8.17
N TRP A 101 -3.20 -5.11 -7.84
CA TRP A 101 -2.30 -4.18 -8.52
C TRP A 101 -0.82 -4.51 -8.28
N TRP A 102 -0.44 -4.77 -7.03
CA TRP A 102 0.87 -5.27 -6.63
C TRP A 102 1.25 -6.56 -7.34
N TRP A 103 0.27 -7.42 -7.62
CA TRP A 103 0.50 -8.67 -8.33
C TRP A 103 0.21 -8.60 -9.83
N ARG A 104 0.13 -7.38 -10.38
CA ARG A 104 0.01 -7.09 -11.83
C ARG A 104 -1.29 -7.61 -12.46
N ALA A 105 -2.27 -8.01 -11.66
CA ALA A 105 -3.61 -8.42 -12.09
C ALA A 105 -4.51 -7.18 -12.23
N TYR A 106 -4.18 -6.31 -13.19
CA TYR A 106 -4.75 -4.96 -13.27
C TYR A 106 -6.25 -4.92 -13.57
N ASP A 107 -6.81 -5.92 -14.26
CA ASP A 107 -8.26 -6.00 -14.46
C ASP A 107 -9.00 -6.29 -13.15
N SER A 108 -8.49 -7.23 -12.35
CA SER A 108 -9.01 -7.51 -11.02
C SER A 108 -8.84 -6.31 -10.09
N ALA A 109 -7.68 -5.64 -10.16
CA ALA A 109 -7.42 -4.43 -9.38
C ALA A 109 -8.45 -3.34 -9.68
N ALA A 110 -8.73 -3.09 -10.96
CA ALA A 110 -9.73 -2.13 -11.38
C ALA A 110 -11.14 -2.50 -10.89
N ALA A 111 -11.55 -3.76 -11.03
CA ALA A 111 -12.87 -4.20 -10.58
C ALA A 111 -13.09 -3.95 -9.08
N TRP A 112 -12.09 -4.25 -8.25
CA TRP A 112 -12.16 -4.02 -6.81
C TRP A 112 -12.04 -2.55 -6.43
N ALA A 113 -11.22 -1.77 -7.15
CA ALA A 113 -11.12 -0.34 -6.97
C ALA A 113 -12.44 0.37 -7.31
N ASP A 114 -13.06 0.01 -8.43
CA ASP A 114 -14.37 0.53 -8.85
C ASP A 114 -15.44 0.16 -7.81
N SER A 115 -15.39 -1.05 -7.25
CA SER A 115 -16.27 -1.44 -6.14
C SER A 115 -16.06 -0.59 -4.89
N ALA A 116 -14.81 -0.27 -4.52
CA ALA A 116 -14.50 0.61 -3.41
C ALA A 116 -15.07 2.02 -3.64
N VAL A 117 -14.84 2.60 -4.83
CA VAL A 117 -15.35 3.93 -5.22
C VAL A 117 -16.88 3.96 -5.27
N ALA A 118 -17.53 2.88 -5.72
CA ALA A 118 -18.99 2.78 -5.73
C ALA A 118 -19.57 2.67 -4.31
N THR A 119 -18.83 2.07 -3.37
CA THR A 119 -19.26 1.91 -1.97
C THR A 119 -19.13 3.21 -1.20
N ASP A 120 -17.96 3.86 -1.28
CA ASP A 120 -17.73 5.17 -0.70
C ASP A 120 -16.88 6.03 -1.67
N PRO A 121 -17.52 6.95 -2.42
CA PRO A 121 -16.83 7.85 -3.33
C PRO A 121 -15.92 8.88 -2.64
N LEU A 122 -15.97 9.01 -1.32
CA LEU A 122 -15.11 9.90 -0.53
C LEU A 122 -13.91 9.16 0.07
N TYR A 123 -13.85 7.83 -0.04
CA TYR A 123 -12.69 7.05 0.37
C TYR A 123 -11.53 7.24 -0.62
N GLY A 124 -10.66 8.23 -0.34
CA GLY A 124 -9.62 8.68 -1.25
C GLY A 124 -8.67 7.58 -1.74
N LEU A 125 -8.33 6.61 -0.89
CA LEU A 125 -7.49 5.48 -1.29
C LEU A 125 -8.13 4.65 -2.42
N GLY A 126 -9.45 4.44 -2.38
CA GLY A 126 -10.20 3.74 -3.43
C GLY A 126 -10.08 4.45 -4.78
N ARG A 127 -10.13 5.78 -4.80
CA ARG A 127 -9.93 6.57 -6.03
C ARG A 127 -8.49 6.55 -6.52
N VAL A 128 -7.52 6.62 -5.61
CA VAL A 128 -6.09 6.56 -5.97
C VAL A 128 -5.79 5.23 -6.66
N ILE A 129 -6.22 4.11 -6.09
CA ILE A 129 -5.97 2.79 -6.68
C ILE A 129 -6.77 2.57 -7.98
N ALA A 130 -7.98 3.11 -8.09
CA ALA A 130 -8.73 3.10 -9.35
C ALA A 130 -7.97 3.82 -10.47
N GLY A 131 -7.40 4.99 -10.15
CA GLY A 131 -6.57 5.75 -11.08
C GLY A 131 -5.28 5.03 -11.47
N GLN A 132 -4.58 4.44 -10.50
CA GLN A 132 -3.37 3.65 -10.75
C GLN A 132 -3.66 2.39 -11.59
N ALA A 133 -4.72 1.65 -11.29
CA ALA A 133 -5.14 0.49 -12.07
C ALA A 133 -5.53 0.89 -13.50
N ALA A 134 -6.22 2.02 -13.68
CA ALA A 134 -6.54 2.56 -15.00
C ALA A 134 -5.27 2.92 -15.80
N LEU A 135 -4.28 3.58 -15.19
CA LEU A 135 -2.98 3.84 -15.83
C LEU A 135 -2.28 2.55 -16.24
N SER A 136 -2.25 1.54 -15.37
CA SER A 136 -1.63 0.25 -15.66
C SER A 136 -2.31 -0.49 -16.82
N ARG A 137 -3.61 -0.26 -17.05
CA ARG A 137 -4.36 -0.74 -18.22
C ARG A 137 -4.25 0.18 -19.46
N GLY A 138 -3.52 1.28 -19.37
CA GLY A 138 -3.40 2.28 -20.45
C GLY A 138 -4.64 3.14 -20.66
N ARG A 139 -5.59 3.14 -19.71
CA ARG A 139 -6.85 3.89 -19.73
C ARG A 139 -6.65 5.27 -19.12
N ARG A 140 -5.99 6.17 -19.87
CA ARG A 140 -5.57 7.49 -19.37
C ARG A 140 -6.75 8.38 -18.94
N ASP A 141 -7.83 8.42 -19.70
CA ASP A 141 -9.00 9.26 -19.39
C ASP A 141 -9.67 8.84 -18.08
N GLU A 142 -9.79 7.52 -17.84
CA GLU A 142 -10.30 6.96 -16.59
C GLU A 142 -9.37 7.31 -15.42
N ALA A 143 -8.06 7.22 -15.62
CA ALA A 143 -7.08 7.58 -14.61
C ALA A 143 -7.15 9.07 -14.23
N GLU A 144 -7.26 9.95 -15.23
CA GLU A 144 -7.40 11.39 -15.01
C GLU A 144 -8.68 11.71 -14.23
N SER A 145 -9.79 11.05 -14.58
CA SER A 145 -11.06 11.19 -13.86
C SER A 145 -10.91 10.81 -12.38
N GLN A 146 -10.38 9.62 -12.08
CA GLN A 146 -10.29 9.11 -10.72
C GLN A 146 -9.26 9.87 -9.87
N LEU A 147 -8.07 10.12 -10.39
CA LEU A 147 -7.03 10.88 -9.70
C LEU A 147 -7.47 12.33 -9.52
N GLY A 148 -8.05 12.95 -10.56
CA GLY A 148 -8.61 14.30 -10.47
C GLY A 148 -9.68 14.41 -9.38
N ALA A 149 -10.56 13.42 -9.26
CA ALA A 149 -11.54 13.35 -8.19
C ALA A 149 -10.87 13.17 -6.81
N ALA A 150 -9.88 12.28 -6.67
CA ALA A 150 -9.13 12.10 -5.43
C ALA A 150 -8.47 13.41 -4.95
N ARG A 151 -7.95 14.21 -5.87
CA ARG A 151 -7.32 15.51 -5.55
C ARG A 151 -8.32 16.57 -5.07
N ARG A 152 -9.60 16.46 -5.46
CA ARG A 152 -10.66 17.40 -5.06
C ARG A 152 -11.34 17.02 -3.73
N LEU A 153 -11.03 15.85 -3.16
CA LEU A 153 -11.57 15.46 -1.86
C LEU A 153 -11.07 16.42 -0.76
N PRO A 154 -11.87 16.71 0.28
CA PRO A 154 -11.43 17.55 1.39
C PRO A 154 -10.20 17.01 2.13
N THR A 155 -10.09 15.69 2.23
CA THR A 155 -8.92 14.99 2.79
C THR A 155 -7.71 15.03 1.85
N GLY A 156 -7.93 15.40 0.59
CA GLY A 156 -6.99 15.18 -0.50
C GLY A 156 -6.69 13.69 -0.71
N PRO A 157 -5.70 13.40 -1.56
CA PRO A 157 -5.26 12.04 -1.86
C PRO A 157 -4.24 11.49 -0.85
N GLY A 158 -3.87 12.26 0.18
CA GLY A 158 -2.73 11.98 1.06
C GLY A 158 -1.41 11.86 0.28
N SER A 159 -0.40 11.26 0.91
CA SER A 159 0.88 10.93 0.26
C SER A 159 0.73 9.84 -0.81
N ASN A 160 -0.24 8.92 -0.65
CA ASN A 160 -0.46 7.77 -1.51
C ASN A 160 -0.83 8.10 -2.97
N GLY A 161 -1.38 9.30 -3.22
CA GLY A 161 -1.73 9.70 -4.60
C GLY A 161 -0.56 10.20 -5.44
N LEU A 162 0.57 10.59 -4.83
CA LEU A 162 1.64 11.32 -5.51
C LEU A 162 2.18 10.59 -6.74
N SER A 163 2.55 9.32 -6.58
CA SER A 163 3.09 8.49 -7.66
C SER A 163 2.08 8.33 -8.80
N GLY A 164 0.79 8.23 -8.49
CA GLY A 164 -0.30 8.18 -9.47
C GLY A 164 -0.39 9.47 -10.30
N PHE A 165 -0.36 10.64 -9.66
CA PHE A 165 -0.41 11.93 -10.37
C PHE A 165 0.80 12.14 -11.27
N VAL A 166 1.98 11.78 -10.78
CA VAL A 166 3.24 11.92 -11.52
C VAL A 166 3.27 10.95 -12.70
N SER A 167 2.79 9.72 -12.50
CA SER A 167 2.62 8.74 -13.58
C SER A 167 1.63 9.21 -14.64
N LEU A 168 0.51 9.82 -14.25
CA LEU A 168 -0.47 10.38 -15.18
C LEU A 168 0.15 11.52 -16.01
N ALA A 169 0.81 12.48 -15.36
CA ALA A 169 1.44 13.61 -16.04
C ALA A 169 2.56 13.15 -16.98
N ALA A 170 3.42 12.22 -16.54
CA ALA A 170 4.45 11.61 -17.38
C ALA A 170 3.85 10.87 -18.58
N ALA A 171 2.78 10.09 -18.37
CA ALA A 171 2.09 9.36 -19.44
C ALA A 171 1.41 10.28 -20.46
N ALA A 172 1.11 11.52 -20.09
CA ALA A 172 0.58 12.58 -20.96
C ALA A 172 1.68 13.42 -21.63
N GLY A 173 2.96 13.17 -21.33
CA GLY A 173 4.09 13.97 -21.82
C GLY A 173 4.34 15.27 -21.06
N ASP A 174 3.56 15.56 -20.01
CA ASP A 174 3.72 16.74 -19.16
C ASP A 174 4.84 16.54 -18.13
N THR A 175 6.07 16.52 -18.62
CA THR A 175 7.26 16.35 -17.78
C THR A 175 7.42 17.51 -16.79
N PHE A 176 7.04 18.73 -17.18
CA PHE A 176 7.13 19.90 -16.32
C PHE A 176 6.17 19.80 -15.13
N GLY A 177 4.89 19.50 -15.40
CA GLY A 177 3.88 19.28 -14.37
C GLY A 177 4.23 18.11 -13.46
N ALA A 178 4.74 17.00 -14.03
CA ALA A 178 5.20 15.85 -13.26
C ALA A 178 6.33 16.23 -12.29
N ARG A 179 7.36 16.96 -12.74
CA ARG A 179 8.46 17.45 -11.88
C ARG A 179 7.98 18.44 -10.82
N ARG A 180 7.06 19.34 -11.17
CA ARG A 180 6.47 20.29 -10.22
C ARG A 180 5.76 19.57 -9.07
N LEU A 181 4.98 18.53 -9.37
CA LEU A 181 4.27 17.75 -8.35
C LEU A 181 5.23 17.12 -7.33
N VAL A 182 6.34 16.55 -7.80
CA VAL A 182 7.34 15.95 -6.90
C VAL A 182 8.06 17.02 -6.08
N ALA A 183 8.45 18.14 -6.70
CA ALA A 183 9.09 19.25 -5.99
C ALA A 183 8.21 19.84 -4.89
N GLU A 184 6.90 19.95 -5.12
CA GLU A 184 5.94 20.41 -4.10
C GLU A 184 5.79 19.42 -2.95
N ALA A 185 5.87 18.11 -3.22
CA ALA A 185 5.83 17.10 -2.17
C ALA A 185 7.10 17.11 -1.32
N GLU A 186 8.27 17.22 -1.97
CA GLU A 186 9.56 17.36 -1.31
C GLU A 186 9.63 18.62 -0.45
N ALA A 187 9.17 19.78 -0.95
CA ALA A 187 9.19 21.02 -0.19
C ALA A 187 8.32 21.00 1.09
N ARG A 188 7.35 20.07 1.18
CA ARG A 188 6.48 19.89 2.36
C ARG A 188 6.94 18.77 3.31
N THR A 189 8.00 18.05 2.95
CA THR A 189 8.44 16.86 3.68
C THR A 189 9.84 17.10 4.23
N ASP A 190 10.05 16.85 5.52
CA ASP A 190 11.39 16.89 6.10
C ASP A 190 12.23 15.75 5.54
N PHE A 191 13.17 16.07 4.64
CA PHE A 191 14.07 15.07 4.04
C PHE A 191 14.99 14.40 5.07
N ALA A 192 15.32 15.06 6.18
CA ALA A 192 16.20 14.50 7.19
C ALA A 192 15.50 13.39 8.02
N ALA A 193 14.20 13.55 8.25
CA ALA A 193 13.38 12.63 9.04
C ALA A 193 11.95 12.49 8.46
N PRO A 194 11.79 11.96 7.24
CA PRO A 194 10.48 11.81 6.63
C PRO A 194 9.71 10.66 7.28
N ASP A 195 8.37 10.75 7.28
CA ASP A 195 7.57 9.56 7.49
C ASP A 195 7.74 8.59 6.31
N ASN A 196 7.57 7.30 6.59
CA ASN A 196 7.87 6.25 5.62
C ASN A 196 6.96 6.31 4.38
N HIS A 197 5.68 6.70 4.52
CA HIS A 197 4.78 6.84 3.37
C HIS A 197 5.22 7.98 2.46
N SER A 198 5.60 9.14 3.01
CA SER A 198 6.13 10.25 2.22
C SER A 198 7.42 9.87 1.50
N ALA A 199 8.36 9.22 2.20
CA ALA A 199 9.62 8.79 1.61
C ALA A 199 9.42 7.82 0.42
N VAL A 200 8.59 6.79 0.58
CA VAL A 200 8.30 5.82 -0.48
C VAL A 200 7.55 6.46 -1.65
N ASN A 201 6.54 7.30 -1.38
CA ASN A 201 5.74 7.91 -2.44
C ASN A 201 6.53 8.95 -3.25
N ILE A 202 7.40 9.74 -2.61
CA ILE A 202 8.30 10.68 -3.30
C ILE A 202 9.35 9.92 -4.10
N ALA A 203 9.92 8.84 -3.54
CA ALA A 203 10.84 7.99 -4.27
C ALA A 203 10.20 7.35 -5.50
N ALA A 204 8.99 6.80 -5.36
CA ALA A 204 8.21 6.23 -6.46
C ALA A 204 7.97 7.26 -7.57
N ALA A 205 7.70 8.52 -7.20
CA ALA A 205 7.51 9.59 -8.17
C ALA A 205 8.81 9.96 -8.90
N TYR A 206 9.95 10.01 -8.20
CA TYR A 206 11.25 10.18 -8.84
C TYR A 206 11.63 9.01 -9.75
N ALA A 207 11.31 7.77 -9.35
CA ALA A 207 11.53 6.58 -10.16
C ALA A 207 10.75 6.63 -11.48
N VAL A 208 9.48 7.07 -11.44
CA VAL A 208 8.65 7.30 -12.63
C VAL A 208 9.27 8.34 -13.57
N LEU A 209 9.92 9.37 -13.02
CA LEU A 209 10.63 10.40 -13.79
C LEU A 209 12.02 9.97 -14.29
N GLY A 210 12.48 8.76 -13.94
CA GLY A 210 13.81 8.25 -14.27
C GLY A 210 14.93 8.85 -13.42
N ASP A 211 14.61 9.56 -12.34
CA ASP A 211 15.59 10.15 -11.43
C ASP A 211 15.99 9.16 -10.33
N VAL A 212 16.81 8.20 -10.74
CA VAL A 212 17.24 7.07 -9.90
C VAL A 212 17.94 7.53 -8.63
N ASP A 213 18.83 8.53 -8.72
CA ASP A 213 19.61 8.99 -7.57
C ASP A 213 18.75 9.63 -6.49
N ARG A 214 17.82 10.53 -6.86
CA ARG A 214 16.90 11.11 -5.90
C ARG A 214 15.94 10.08 -5.34
N ALA A 215 15.42 9.17 -6.18
CA ALA A 215 14.54 8.11 -5.71
C ALA A 215 15.21 7.27 -4.62
N LEU A 216 16.45 6.82 -4.85
CA LEU A 216 17.23 6.06 -3.87
C LEU A 216 17.55 6.88 -2.61
N ALA A 217 17.88 8.17 -2.75
CA ALA A 217 18.18 9.03 -1.62
C ALA A 217 16.99 9.15 -0.65
N TRP A 218 15.76 9.15 -1.16
CA TRP A 218 14.54 9.12 -0.34
C TRP A 218 14.33 7.75 0.32
N LEU A 219 14.49 6.65 -0.42
CA LEU A 219 14.35 5.29 0.15
C LEU A 219 15.43 4.97 1.20
N GLU A 220 16.61 5.57 1.11
CA GLU A 220 17.65 5.38 2.12
C GLU A 220 17.29 6.04 3.47
N ARG A 221 16.21 6.84 3.55
CA ARG A 221 15.77 7.56 4.75
C ARG A 221 14.61 6.92 5.52
N TYR A 222 13.84 6.01 4.93
CA TYR A 222 12.75 5.37 5.68
C TYR A 222 13.30 4.47 6.81
N ARG A 223 12.69 4.49 7.99
CA ARG A 223 13.15 3.73 9.17
C ARG A 223 11.97 3.13 9.95
N PRO A 224 12.12 1.92 10.53
CA PRO A 224 13.29 1.05 10.41
C PRO A 224 13.36 0.41 9.02
N ALA A 225 14.58 0.20 8.50
CA ALA A 225 14.80 -0.38 7.16
C ALA A 225 14.26 -1.82 7.01
N ARG A 226 13.85 -2.45 8.11
CA ARG A 226 13.32 -3.82 8.15
C ARG A 226 11.81 -3.86 8.36
N ASP A 227 11.13 -2.72 8.30
CA ASP A 227 9.68 -2.63 8.41
C ASP A 227 9.01 -3.47 7.31
N LEU A 228 8.22 -4.46 7.70
CA LEU A 228 7.60 -5.40 6.75
C LEU A 228 6.56 -4.72 5.85
N HIS A 229 5.86 -3.69 6.35
CA HIS A 229 4.90 -2.93 5.57
C HIS A 229 5.61 -2.19 4.42
N PHE A 230 6.70 -1.49 4.72
CA PHE A 230 7.42 -0.75 3.68
C PHE A 230 8.31 -1.65 2.81
N GLN A 231 8.73 -2.82 3.31
CA GLN A 231 9.33 -3.86 2.47
C GLN A 231 8.36 -4.37 1.39
N LEU A 232 7.05 -4.38 1.66
CA LEU A 232 6.03 -4.72 0.68
C LEU A 232 6.01 -3.70 -0.47
N HIS A 233 5.96 -2.41 -0.13
CA HIS A 233 6.03 -1.32 -1.10
C HIS A 233 7.25 -1.41 -2.00
N LEU A 234 8.46 -1.52 -1.41
CA LEU A 234 9.71 -1.64 -2.17
C LEU A 234 9.68 -2.82 -3.15
N ARG A 235 9.01 -3.92 -2.79
CA ARG A 235 9.00 -5.12 -3.62
C ARG A 235 7.94 -5.12 -4.68
N LEU A 236 6.79 -4.51 -4.40
CA LEU A 236 5.58 -4.75 -5.15
C LEU A 236 5.09 -3.52 -5.92
N ASP A 237 5.37 -2.30 -5.47
CA ASP A 237 4.91 -1.08 -6.14
C ASP A 237 5.46 -1.00 -7.58
N PRO A 238 4.61 -1.07 -8.63
CA PRO A 238 5.02 -0.86 -10.01
C PRO A 238 5.85 0.40 -10.27
N PRO A 239 5.56 1.57 -9.66
CA PRO A 239 6.40 2.75 -9.83
C PRO A 239 7.87 2.56 -9.47
N LEU A 240 8.21 1.59 -8.60
CA LEU A 240 9.58 1.30 -8.18
C LEU A 240 10.27 0.23 -9.06
N ASP A 241 9.56 -0.36 -10.03
CA ASP A 241 10.10 -1.38 -10.94
C ASP A 241 11.42 -0.95 -11.61
N PRO A 242 11.59 0.30 -12.09
CA PRO A 242 12.85 0.76 -12.68
C PRO A 242 14.06 0.67 -11.74
N LEU A 243 13.86 0.76 -10.43
CA LEU A 243 14.96 0.75 -9.45
C LEU A 243 15.40 -0.67 -9.08
N ARG A 244 14.63 -1.71 -9.43
CA ARG A 244 14.87 -3.07 -8.92
C ARG A 244 16.20 -3.66 -9.35
N ARG A 245 16.83 -3.17 -10.42
CA ARG A 245 18.16 -3.64 -10.84
C ARG A 245 19.31 -2.89 -10.17
N GLU A 246 19.01 -1.81 -9.45
CA GLU A 246 20.02 -0.98 -8.82
C GLU A 246 20.63 -1.66 -7.59
N PRO A 247 21.96 -1.77 -7.48
CA PRO A 247 22.61 -2.35 -6.31
C PRO A 247 22.23 -1.64 -4.99
N ARG A 248 22.11 -0.30 -5.03
CA ARG A 248 21.66 0.51 -3.89
C ARG A 248 20.24 0.14 -3.45
N PHE A 249 19.33 -0.08 -4.40
CA PHE A 249 17.97 -0.54 -4.10
C PHE A 249 17.96 -1.94 -3.48
N GLN A 250 18.70 -2.87 -4.09
CA GLN A 250 18.82 -4.25 -3.61
C GLN A 250 19.39 -4.34 -2.19
N ALA A 251 20.27 -3.41 -1.81
CA ALA A 251 20.80 -3.32 -0.45
C ALA A 251 19.73 -2.94 0.61
N LEU A 252 18.63 -2.31 0.21
CA LEU A 252 17.50 -1.96 1.09
C LEU A 252 16.55 -3.13 1.34
N LEU A 253 16.60 -4.17 0.51
CA LEU A 253 15.66 -5.29 0.58
C LEU A 253 16.11 -6.33 1.61
N LEU A 254 15.18 -6.77 2.45
CA LEU A 254 15.36 -7.95 3.28
C LEU A 254 15.61 -9.21 2.42
N LYS A 255 16.53 -10.07 2.85
CA LYS A 255 16.75 -11.36 2.20
C LYS A 255 15.97 -12.44 2.94
N GLY A 256 15.28 -13.32 2.23
CA GLY A 256 14.58 -14.45 2.84
C GLY A 256 13.49 -15.05 1.96
N PRO A 257 13.00 -16.26 2.33
CA PRO A 257 12.02 -17.02 1.55
C PRO A 257 10.63 -16.37 1.47
N LEU A 258 10.34 -15.41 2.36
CA LEU A 258 9.06 -14.70 2.45
C LEU A 258 8.81 -13.72 1.28
N PHE A 259 9.80 -13.49 0.42
CA PHE A 259 9.73 -12.45 -0.60
C PHE A 259 10.11 -12.99 -1.98
N ARG A 260 9.19 -13.68 -2.65
CA ARG A 260 9.32 -13.92 -4.09
C ARG A 260 8.99 -12.63 -4.84
N ALA A 261 9.79 -12.27 -5.84
CA ALA A 261 9.52 -11.09 -6.66
C ALA A 261 8.14 -11.22 -7.32
N PRO A 262 7.37 -10.12 -7.46
CA PRO A 262 6.15 -10.16 -8.24
C PRO A 262 6.50 -10.48 -9.70
N PRO A 263 5.59 -11.10 -10.45
CA PRO A 263 5.82 -11.41 -11.86
C PRO A 263 6.18 -10.12 -12.61
N GLU A 264 7.22 -10.17 -13.45
CA GLU A 264 7.54 -9.07 -14.34
C GLU A 264 6.30 -8.77 -15.20
N ALA A 265 5.89 -7.50 -15.27
CA ALA A 265 4.90 -7.11 -16.27
C ALA A 265 5.48 -7.46 -17.65
N PRO A 266 4.69 -8.02 -18.58
CA PRO A 266 5.20 -8.32 -19.91
C PRO A 266 5.77 -7.03 -20.50
N LEU A 267 7.05 -7.09 -20.88
CA LEU A 267 7.70 -6.00 -21.61
C LEU A 267 6.82 -5.67 -22.81
N LYS A 268 6.20 -4.49 -22.80
CA LYS A 268 5.66 -3.94 -24.05
C LYS A 268 6.86 -3.71 -24.93
N ASN A 269 7.08 -4.61 -25.90
CA ASN A 269 8.10 -4.45 -26.92
C ASN A 269 7.95 -3.05 -27.52
N ALA A 270 8.93 -2.20 -27.25
CA ALA A 270 9.16 -0.99 -28.01
C ALA A 270 9.64 -1.42 -29.41
N ALA A 271 8.69 -1.80 -30.27
CA ALA A 271 8.95 -2.07 -31.68
C ALA A 271 7.65 -1.99 -32.49
N ALA A 272 7.33 -0.78 -32.94
CA ALA A 272 6.83 -0.54 -34.29
C ALA A 272 6.94 0.96 -34.59
N THR A 273 8.17 1.40 -34.85
CA THR A 273 8.40 2.54 -35.73
C THR A 273 8.04 2.10 -37.15
N ARG A 274 7.05 2.75 -37.76
CA ARG A 274 7.10 3.28 -39.12
C ARG A 274 5.91 4.21 -39.34
#